data_AF-A6YFS7-F1
#
_entry.id   AF-A6YFS7-F1
#
_cell.length_a   1.000
_cell.length_b   1.000
_cell.length_c   1.000
_cell.angle_alpha   90.00
_cell.angle_beta   90.00
_cell.angle_gamma   90.00
#
_symmetry.space_group_name_H-M   'P 1'
#
loop_
_entity.id
_entity.type
_entity.pdbx_description
1 polymer ?
#
loop_
_entity_poly.entity_id
_entity_poly.type
_entity_poly.pdbx_seq_one_letter_code
_entity_poly.pdbx_strand_id
1 'polypeptide(L)'
;MRYTVLVSSVLLALPLPILMGIVNFNAGWRPDAVIWFVLYAIAHVLLYPLARELYFCVTEPIRRGVGEMYIGGILLLIVFIFRLWIYLIVSAFAIPLGVIGFAYLGLRARHGW
;
A
#
# COMPACT_ATOMS: atom_id res chain seq x y z
N MET A 1 6.43 10.16 8.86
CA MET A 1 5.11 9.77 8.36
C MET A 1 4.10 10.74 8.94
N ARG A 2 3.67 11.70 8.14
CA ARG A 2 2.77 12.79 8.54
C ARG A 2 1.32 12.40 8.27
N TYR A 3 1.08 11.45 7.35
CA TYR A 3 -0.25 11.07 6.87
C TYR A 3 -0.65 9.63 7.18
N THR A 4 0.30 8.75 7.52
CA THR A 4 0.00 7.35 7.88
C THR A 4 0.60 6.93 9.22
N VAL A 5 -0.10 6.05 9.93
CA VAL A 5 0.41 5.37 11.13
C VAL A 5 1.15 4.11 10.71
N LEU A 6 2.40 3.99 11.14
CA LEU A 6 3.32 2.91 10.75
C LEU A 6 2.74 1.51 11.03
N VAL A 7 2.12 1.33 12.21
CA VAL A 7 1.46 0.08 12.62
C VAL A 7 0.29 -0.29 11.69
N SER A 8 -0.56 0.68 11.33
CA SER A 8 -1.67 0.44 10.39
C SER A 8 -1.15 0.06 9.00
N SER A 9 -0.08 0.72 8.53
CA SER A 9 0.52 0.43 7.23
C SER A 9 1.16 -0.96 7.19
N VAL A 10 1.80 -1.40 8.28
CA VAL A 10 2.34 -2.76 8.39
C VAL A 10 1.22 -3.80 8.38
N LEU A 11 0.16 -3.60 9.16
CA LEU A 11 -1.00 -4.49 9.18
C LEU A 11 -1.66 -4.62 7.81
N LEU A 12 -1.72 -3.51 7.05
CA LEU A 12 -2.24 -3.48 5.69
C LEU A 12 -1.24 -4.05 4.66
N ALA A 13 0.04 -4.19 4.97
CA ALA A 13 1.02 -4.80 4.06
C ALA A 13 1.01 -6.34 4.11
N LEU A 14 0.47 -6.94 5.18
CA LEU A 14 0.46 -8.39 5.43
C LEU A 14 -0.50 -9.23 4.55
N PRO A 15 -1.71 -8.78 4.16
CA PRO A 15 -2.69 -9.65 3.51
C PRO A 15 -2.22 -10.22 2.17
N LEU A 16 -1.48 -9.42 1.39
CA LEU A 16 -1.02 -9.81 0.05
C LEU A 16 0.10 -10.88 0.08
N PRO A 17 1.16 -10.74 0.89
CA PRO A 17 2.12 -11.82 1.08
C PRO A 17 1.50 -13.06 1.75
N ILE A 18 0.52 -12.92 2.65
CA ILE A 18 -0.20 -14.09 3.21
C ILE A 18 -0.95 -14.85 2.10
N LEU A 19 -1.71 -14.14 1.25
CA LEU A 19 -2.42 -14.75 0.12
C LEU A 19 -1.48 -15.45 -0.85
N MET A 20 -0.37 -14.79 -1.21
CA MET A 20 0.68 -15.39 -2.06
C MET A 20 1.32 -16.62 -1.41
N GLY A 21 1.49 -16.62 -0.09
CA GLY A 21 1.97 -17.78 0.67
C GLY A 21 1.00 -18.96 0.60
N ILE A 22 -0.31 -18.72 0.74
CA ILE A 22 -1.35 -19.75 0.62
C ILE A 22 -1.38 -20.34 -0.80
N VAL A 23 -1.27 -19.50 -1.83
CA VAL A 23 -1.24 -19.96 -3.23
C VAL A 23 -0.02 -20.84 -3.49
N ASN A 24 1.17 -20.40 -3.05
CA ASN A 24 2.40 -21.20 -3.19
C ASN A 24 2.36 -22.50 -2.38
N PHE A 25 1.66 -22.51 -1.24
CA PHE A 25 1.46 -23.72 -0.44
C PHE A 25 0.66 -24.78 -1.19
N ASN A 26 -0.37 -24.37 -1.94
CA ASN A 26 -1.17 -25.27 -2.76
C ASN A 26 -0.45 -25.73 -4.04
N ALA A 27 0.51 -24.94 -4.55
CA ALA A 27 1.24 -25.23 -5.80
C ALA A 27 2.48 -26.13 -5.61
N GLY A 28 2.86 -26.43 -4.37
CA GLY A 28 4.08 -27.18 -4.03
C GLY A 28 5.31 -26.26 -3.91
N TRP A 29 6.01 -26.37 -2.78
CA TRP A 29 7.13 -25.49 -2.45
C TRP A 29 8.37 -25.87 -3.28
N ARG A 30 8.56 -25.19 -4.41
CA ARG A 30 9.85 -25.21 -5.10
C ARG A 30 10.80 -24.23 -4.41
N PRO A 31 12.04 -24.63 -4.05
CA PRO A 31 12.94 -23.80 -3.23
C PRO A 31 13.28 -22.44 -3.86
N ASP A 32 13.30 -22.35 -5.19
CA ASP A 32 13.41 -21.11 -5.95
C ASP A 32 12.23 -20.17 -5.70
N ALA A 33 10.99 -20.68 -5.74
CA ALA A 33 9.79 -19.89 -5.48
C ALA A 33 9.73 -19.35 -4.04
N VAL A 34 10.26 -20.11 -3.07
CA VAL A 34 10.35 -19.68 -1.66
C VAL A 34 11.25 -18.47 -1.50
N ILE A 35 12.43 -18.49 -2.11
CA ILE A 35 13.40 -17.39 -2.01
C ILE A 35 12.79 -16.13 -2.63
N TRP A 36 12.19 -16.24 -3.82
CA TRP A 36 11.50 -15.11 -4.46
C TRP A 36 10.33 -14.59 -3.62
N PHE A 37 9.55 -15.47 -3.01
CA PHE A 37 8.45 -15.11 -2.12
C PHE A 37 8.95 -14.33 -0.89
N VAL A 38 10.00 -14.81 -0.23
CA VAL A 38 10.58 -14.15 0.96
C VAL A 38 11.13 -12.77 0.58
N LEU A 39 11.86 -12.65 -0.53
CA LEU A 39 12.37 -11.38 -1.02
C LEU A 39 11.23 -10.41 -1.35
N TYR A 40 10.17 -10.89 -2.01
CA TYR A 40 8.99 -10.09 -2.30
C TYR A 40 8.29 -9.63 -1.03
N ALA A 41 8.07 -10.54 -0.05
CA ALA A 41 7.38 -10.22 1.19
C ALA A 41 8.14 -9.16 2.00
N ILE A 42 9.46 -9.28 2.11
CA ILE A 42 10.30 -8.29 2.78
C ILE A 42 10.23 -6.95 2.07
N ALA A 43 10.43 -6.93 0.75
CA ALA A 43 10.38 -5.71 -0.05
C ALA A 43 9.00 -5.05 0.05
N HIS A 44 7.92 -5.82 0.02
CA HIS A 44 6.56 -5.34 0.11
C HIS A 44 6.28 -4.71 1.48
N VAL A 45 6.60 -5.40 2.58
CA VAL A 45 6.41 -4.87 3.94
C VAL A 45 7.20 -3.59 4.18
N LEU A 46 8.40 -3.48 3.59
CA LEU A 46 9.25 -2.29 3.74
C LEU A 46 8.76 -1.11 2.89
N LEU A 47 8.35 -1.37 1.64
CA LEU A 47 8.01 -0.33 0.65
C LEU A 47 6.54 0.08 0.68
N TYR A 48 5.65 -0.77 1.17
CA TYR A 48 4.21 -0.48 1.24
C TYR A 48 3.87 0.75 2.09
N PRO A 49 4.46 0.98 3.29
CA PRO A 49 4.23 2.21 4.04
C PRO A 49 4.64 3.48 3.27
N LEU A 50 5.72 3.41 2.49
CA LEU A 50 6.19 4.50 1.65
C LEU A 50 5.25 4.77 0.46
N ALA A 51 4.84 3.72 -0.24
CA ALA A 51 3.89 3.83 -1.34
C ALA A 51 2.55 4.42 -0.86
N ARG A 52 2.08 4.00 0.33
CA ARG A 52 0.86 4.50 0.96
C ARG A 52 0.98 5.98 1.36
N GLU A 53 2.09 6.38 1.96
CA GLU A 53 2.36 7.78 2.30
C GLU A 53 2.36 8.67 1.05
N LEU A 54 2.97 8.22 -0.04
CA LEU A 54 2.99 8.94 -1.31
C LEU A 54 1.58 9.05 -1.92
N TYR A 55 0.79 7.97 -1.88
CA TYR A 55 -0.60 7.99 -2.32
C TYR A 55 -1.43 9.04 -1.55
N PHE A 56 -1.31 9.09 -0.22
CA PHE A 56 -2.03 10.09 0.58
C PHE A 56 -1.54 11.51 0.31
N CYS A 57 -0.24 11.70 0.10
CA CYS A 57 0.32 13.01 -0.25
C CYS A 57 -0.25 13.52 -1.58
N VAL A 58 -0.42 12.65 -2.57
CA VAL A 58 -0.94 13.02 -3.90
C VAL A 58 -2.46 13.23 -3.87
N THR A 59 -3.19 12.48 -3.06
CA THR A 59 -4.66 12.53 -3.00
C THR A 59 -5.21 13.52 -1.96
N GLU A 60 -4.36 14.07 -1.09
CA GLU A 60 -4.72 15.10 -0.12
C GLU A 60 -5.47 16.31 -0.70
N PRO A 61 -5.04 16.96 -1.81
CA PRO A 61 -5.76 18.11 -2.36
C PRO A 61 -7.18 17.74 -2.83
N ILE A 62 -7.36 16.54 -3.39
CA ILE A 62 -8.67 16.04 -3.83
C ILE A 62 -9.56 15.79 -2.62
N ARG A 63 -9.02 15.18 -1.55
CA ARG A 63 -9.76 14.93 -0.31
C ARG A 63 -10.20 16.23 0.38
N ARG A 64 -9.42 17.30 0.29
CA ARG A 64 -9.80 18.62 0.82
C ARG A 64 -10.89 19.29 -0.03
N GLY A 65 -10.91 19.06 -1.34
CA GLY A 65 -11.92 19.60 -2.26
C GLY A 65 -13.26 18.86 -2.22
N VAL A 66 -13.24 17.56 -1.95
CA VAL A 66 -14.43 16.72 -1.77
C VAL A 66 -14.77 16.69 -0.28
N GLY A 67 -15.55 17.68 0.18
CA GLY A 67 -16.04 17.74 1.57
C GLY A 67 -16.65 16.42 2.03
N GLU A 68 -16.63 16.16 3.34
CA GLU A 68 -17.11 14.92 3.98
C GLU A 68 -18.60 14.67 3.69
N MET A 69 -18.87 14.15 2.49
CA MET A 69 -20.20 13.82 2.05
C MET A 69 -20.61 12.55 2.77
N TYR A 70 -21.57 12.65 3.70
CA TYR A 70 -22.13 11.51 4.39
C TYR A 70 -22.91 10.66 3.39
N ILE A 71 -22.27 9.57 3.00
CA ILE A 71 -22.72 8.66 1.97
C ILE A 71 -23.48 7.50 2.66
N GLY A 72 -24.79 7.46 2.50
CA GLY A 72 -25.66 6.44 3.10
C GLY A 72 -25.61 5.07 2.41
N GLY A 73 -25.69 4.00 3.22
CA GLY A 73 -26.03 2.62 2.85
C GLY A 73 -25.31 2.03 1.62
N ILE A 74 -26.00 1.98 0.48
CA ILE A 74 -25.50 1.41 -0.78
C ILE A 74 -24.26 2.14 -1.28
N LEU A 75 -24.25 3.45 -1.15
CA LEU A 75 -23.16 4.27 -1.65
C LEU A 75 -21.92 4.08 -0.75
N LEU A 76 -22.10 3.66 0.52
CA LEU A 76 -21.02 3.26 1.42
C LEU A 76 -20.35 1.96 0.95
N LEU A 77 -21.14 1.00 0.45
CA LEU A 77 -20.63 -0.26 -0.12
C LEU A 77 -19.82 -0.01 -1.41
N ILE A 78 -20.29 0.90 -2.27
CA ILE A 78 -19.56 1.32 -3.47
C ILE A 78 -18.23 1.99 -3.09
N VAL A 79 -18.24 2.89 -2.11
CA VAL A 79 -17.02 3.54 -1.60
C VAL A 79 -16.06 2.51 -1.00
N PHE A 80 -16.57 1.52 -0.28
CA PHE A 80 -15.74 0.45 0.28
C PHE A 80 -15.08 -0.38 -0.81
N ILE A 81 -15.82 -0.77 -1.85
CA ILE A 81 -15.28 -1.47 -3.02
C ILE A 81 -14.18 -0.64 -3.68
N PHE A 82 -14.42 0.65 -3.93
CA PHE A 82 -13.41 1.54 -4.51
C PHE A 82 -12.16 1.66 -3.62
N ARG A 83 -12.32 1.78 -2.30
CA ARG A 83 -11.18 1.80 -1.37
C ARG A 83 -10.40 0.50 -1.39
N LEU A 84 -11.07 -0.65 -1.53
CA LEU A 84 -10.43 -1.96 -1.68
C LEU A 84 -9.64 -2.04 -2.99
N TRP A 85 -10.21 -1.55 -4.10
CA TRP A 85 -9.51 -1.48 -5.39
C TRP A 85 -8.28 -0.58 -5.34
N ILE A 86 -8.39 0.60 -4.74
CA ILE A 86 -7.27 1.51 -4.52
C ILE A 86 -6.19 0.81 -3.69
N TYR A 87 -6.57 0.11 -2.62
CA TYR A 87 -5.65 -0.68 -1.82
C TYR A 87 -4.92 -1.73 -2.67
N LEU A 88 -5.64 -2.49 -3.49
CA LEU A 88 -5.06 -3.51 -4.37
C LEU A 88 -4.08 -2.91 -5.38
N ILE A 89 -4.44 -1.77 -5.99
CA ILE A 89 -3.57 -1.05 -6.94
C ILE A 89 -2.31 -0.56 -6.23
N VAL A 90 -2.44 0.14 -5.09
CA VAL A 90 -1.29 0.63 -4.32
C VAL A 90 -0.39 -0.51 -3.87
N SER A 91 -0.98 -1.65 -3.52
CA SER A 91 -0.24 -2.85 -3.11
C SER A 91 0.47 -3.51 -4.30
N ALA A 92 -0.18 -3.69 -5.44
CA ALA A 92 0.44 -4.24 -6.65
C ALA A 92 1.63 -3.38 -7.13
N PHE A 93 1.49 -2.05 -7.05
CA PHE A 93 2.53 -1.09 -7.39
C PHE A 93 3.39 -0.67 -6.20
N ALA A 94 3.32 -1.36 -5.06
CA ALA A 94 4.01 -0.94 -3.83
C ALA A 94 5.53 -0.90 -4.00
N ILE A 95 6.10 -1.80 -4.79
CA ILE A 95 7.54 -1.85 -5.04
C ILE A 95 7.99 -0.62 -5.86
N PRO A 96 7.47 -0.36 -7.08
CA PRO A 96 7.86 0.83 -7.84
C PRO A 96 7.48 2.14 -7.13
N LEU A 97 6.27 2.23 -6.56
CA LEU A 97 5.82 3.43 -5.84
C LEU A 97 6.59 3.66 -4.54
N GLY A 98 7.02 2.61 -3.86
CA GLY A 98 7.81 2.72 -2.63
C GLY A 98 9.23 3.21 -2.90
N VAL A 99 9.86 2.79 -4.01
CA VAL A 99 11.16 3.31 -4.44
C VAL A 99 11.07 4.79 -4.82
N ILE A 100 10.03 5.17 -5.59
CA ILE A 100 9.74 6.57 -5.92
C ILE A 100 9.44 7.37 -4.64
N GLY A 101 8.67 6.81 -3.71
CA GLY A 101 8.36 7.40 -2.42
C GLY A 101 9.58 7.60 -1.54
N PHE A 102 10.54 6.68 -1.58
CA PHE A 102 11.82 6.82 -0.87
C PHE A 102 12.64 7.99 -1.43
N ALA A 103 12.76 8.06 -2.76
CA ALA A 103 13.45 9.18 -3.41
C ALA A 103 12.75 10.53 -3.13
N TYR A 104 11.41 10.56 -3.22
CA TYR A 104 10.61 11.76 -2.97
C TYR A 104 10.70 12.23 -1.52
N LEU A 105 10.56 11.33 -0.54
CA LEU A 105 10.71 11.67 0.88
C LEU A 105 12.15 12.05 1.23
N GLY A 106 13.14 11.41 0.61
CA GLY A 106 14.55 11.77 0.76
C GLY A 106 14.87 13.18 0.23
N LEU A 107 14.31 13.55 -0.92
CA LEU A 107 14.41 14.90 -1.49
C LEU A 107 13.69 15.93 -0.61
N ARG A 108 12.50 15.60 -0.12
CA ARG A 108 11.73 16.47 0.80
C ARG A 108 12.46 16.70 2.12
N ALA A 109 13.08 15.66 2.69
CA ALA A 109 13.90 15.77 3.89
C ALA A 109 15.14 16.66 3.69
N ARG A 110 15.73 16.65 2.48
CA ARG A 110 16.84 17.56 2.14
C ARG A 110 16.41 19.00 1.92
N HIS A 111 15.21 19.24 1.43
CA HIS A 111 14.76 20.60 1.06
C HIS A 111 13.95 21.30 2.17
N GLY A 112 13.60 20.62 3.26
CA GLY A 112 13.04 21.26 4.46
C GLY A 112 11.64 21.86 4.31
N TRP A 113 10.80 21.28 3.43
CA TRP A 113 9.39 21.67 3.22
C TRP A 113 8.39 20.78 3.99
#